data_AF-A0A1Z4IHU1-F1
#
_entry.id   AF-A0A1Z4IHU1-F1
#
_cell.length_a   1.000
_cell.length_b   1.000
_cell.length_c   1.000
_cell.angle_alpha   90.00
_cell.angle_beta   90.00
_cell.angle_gamma   90.00
#
_symmetry.space_group_name_H-M   'P 1'
#
loop_
_entity.id
_entity.type
_entity.pdbx_description
1 polymer ?
#
loop_
_entity_poly.entity_id
_entity_poly.type
_entity_poly.pdbx_seq_one_letter_code
_entity_poly.pdbx_strand_id
1 'polypeptide(L)'
;MTQIPIVRQILLDADTGLLSYLNKQLQTPSFSSFKAQLGFHVDEYSTLFDSSDDLVQIQTTLSLTLKLSIIIDSQLQEQEATLHALEFLELLDAKIIKWGQEHKKLLKPISFIQGTLSQLTNIPYHGGSLPGFEINAKLNLTYDVGNVSRVDDEVIGEQASAFYNPGDRTPISGQYELINPDGEATGLEVTSTAGHPFPPTKQADQSYKLVDPTKHKKPHS
;
A
#
# COMPACT_ATOMS: atom_id res chain seq x y z
N MET A 1 13.15 -16.77 12.18
CA MET A 1 12.97 -16.43 10.75
C MET A 1 11.80 -15.48 10.67
N THR A 2 12.06 -14.18 10.58
CA THR A 2 11.03 -13.14 10.51
C THR A 2 10.25 -13.32 9.21
N GLN A 3 8.99 -13.77 9.30
CA GLN A 3 8.08 -13.77 8.16
C GLN A 3 8.01 -12.33 7.65
N ILE A 4 8.51 -12.12 6.42
CA ILE A 4 8.35 -10.87 5.72
C ILE A 4 6.83 -10.61 5.63
N PRO A 5 6.32 -9.42 6.03
CA PRO A 5 4.90 -9.11 5.90
C PRO A 5 4.43 -9.42 4.48
N ILE A 6 3.31 -10.12 4.34
CA ILE A 6 2.82 -10.67 3.06
C ILE A 6 2.77 -9.59 1.97
N VAL A 7 2.55 -8.32 2.35
CA VAL A 7 2.67 -7.11 1.51
C VAL A 7 3.98 -7.03 0.75
N ARG A 8 5.12 -7.11 1.45
CA ARG A 8 6.44 -7.02 0.81
C ARG A 8 6.65 -8.18 -0.14
N GLN A 9 6.08 -9.36 0.15
CA GLN A 9 6.20 -10.49 -0.76
C GLN A 9 5.37 -10.30 -2.03
N ILE A 10 4.09 -9.93 -1.94
CA ILE A 10 3.23 -9.75 -3.13
C ILE A 10 3.73 -8.62 -4.04
N LEU A 11 4.41 -7.62 -3.47
CA LEU A 11 4.88 -6.45 -4.23
C LEU A 11 6.33 -6.57 -4.71
N LEU A 12 7.25 -7.03 -3.85
CA LEU A 12 8.69 -6.98 -4.08
C LEU A 12 9.31 -8.32 -4.47
N ASP A 13 8.53 -9.41 -4.52
CA ASP A 13 9.02 -10.70 -5.01
C ASP A 13 9.61 -10.54 -6.42
N ALA A 14 10.86 -10.97 -6.57
CA ALA A 14 11.65 -10.71 -7.77
C ALA A 14 11.09 -11.40 -9.02
N ASP A 15 10.36 -12.50 -8.84
CA ASP A 15 9.84 -13.31 -9.94
C ASP A 15 8.36 -13.02 -10.21
N THR A 16 7.58 -12.87 -9.14
CA THR A 16 6.12 -12.85 -9.19
C THR A 16 5.48 -11.57 -8.65
N GLY A 17 6.27 -10.67 -8.05
CA GLY A 17 5.77 -9.44 -7.43
C GLY A 17 5.34 -8.40 -8.46
N LEU A 18 4.34 -7.58 -8.10
CA LEU A 18 3.78 -6.57 -8.98
C LEU A 18 4.84 -5.58 -9.49
N LEU A 19 5.74 -5.10 -8.61
CA LEU A 19 6.73 -4.09 -8.99
C LEU A 19 7.79 -4.65 -9.91
N SER A 20 8.25 -5.89 -9.67
CA SER A 20 9.16 -6.58 -10.57
C SER A 20 8.50 -6.79 -11.94
N TYR A 21 7.24 -7.22 -11.95
CA TYR A 21 6.48 -7.41 -13.17
C TYR A 21 6.34 -6.09 -13.97
N LEU A 22 5.92 -5.00 -13.33
CA LEU A 22 5.78 -3.70 -13.98
C LEU A 22 7.10 -3.16 -14.49
N ASN A 23 8.18 -3.25 -13.71
CA ASN A 23 9.51 -2.88 -14.17
C ASN A 23 9.91 -3.65 -15.44
N LYS A 24 9.62 -4.96 -15.52
CA LYS A 24 9.86 -5.75 -16.74
C LYS A 24 8.99 -5.31 -17.90
N GLN A 25 7.69 -5.03 -17.67
CA GLN A 25 6.78 -4.57 -18.73
C GLN A 25 7.19 -3.20 -19.28
N LEU A 26 7.60 -2.26 -18.44
CA LEU A 26 8.02 -0.91 -18.85
C LEU A 26 9.27 -0.90 -19.74
N GLN A 27 10.05 -1.98 -19.76
CA GLN A 27 11.20 -2.16 -20.66
C GLN A 27 10.82 -2.78 -22.02
N THR A 28 9.55 -3.16 -22.23
CA THR A 28 9.11 -3.76 -23.49
C THR A 28 8.86 -2.69 -24.56
N PRO A 29 8.92 -3.05 -25.87
CA PRO A 29 8.69 -2.12 -26.96
C PRO A 29 7.34 -1.38 -26.88
N SER A 30 6.32 -2.00 -26.28
CA SER A 30 4.99 -1.41 -26.10
C SER A 30 4.97 -0.14 -25.24
N PHE A 31 6.02 0.09 -24.44
CA PHE A 31 6.17 1.29 -23.61
C PHE A 31 7.35 2.17 -24.06
N SER A 32 7.98 1.86 -25.20
CA SER A 32 9.18 2.55 -25.66
C SER A 32 8.97 4.02 -26.09
N SER A 33 7.71 4.44 -26.29
CA SER A 33 7.36 5.82 -26.65
C SER A 33 7.72 6.85 -25.57
N PHE A 34 7.95 6.42 -24.33
CA PHE A 34 8.31 7.30 -23.23
C PHE A 34 9.41 6.71 -22.36
N LYS A 35 10.19 7.59 -21.73
CA LYS A 35 10.98 7.21 -20.56
C LYS A 35 10.08 7.29 -19.33
N ALA A 36 10.02 6.23 -18.55
CA ALA A 36 9.13 6.15 -17.40
C ALA A 36 9.90 6.02 -16.08
N GLN A 37 9.44 6.73 -15.05
CA GLN A 37 9.88 6.57 -13.67
C GLN A 37 8.70 6.17 -12.79
N LEU A 38 8.84 5.06 -12.07
CA LEU A 38 7.79 4.49 -11.23
C LEU A 38 8.05 4.79 -9.76
N GLY A 39 7.09 5.48 -9.13
CA GLY A 39 6.92 5.58 -7.70
C GLY A 39 5.65 4.85 -7.24
N PHE A 40 5.60 4.44 -5.98
CA PHE A 40 4.41 3.81 -5.42
C PHE A 40 4.31 4.06 -3.92
N HIS A 41 3.07 4.08 -3.43
CA HIS A 41 2.70 4.15 -2.01
C HIS A 41 1.71 3.02 -1.69
N VAL A 42 1.81 2.46 -0.49
CA VAL A 42 1.00 1.32 -0.05
C VAL A 42 0.43 1.58 1.33
N ASP A 43 -0.88 1.42 1.46
CA ASP A 43 -1.58 1.37 2.74
C ASP A 43 -2.16 -0.04 2.94
N GLU A 44 -1.92 -0.64 4.10
CA GLU A 44 -2.42 -1.98 4.46
C GLU A 44 -3.48 -1.91 5.55
N TYR A 45 -4.57 -2.65 5.38
CA TYR A 45 -5.60 -2.80 6.39
C TYR A 45 -6.16 -4.22 6.42
N SER A 46 -6.26 -4.80 7.61
CA SER A 46 -6.79 -6.14 7.82
C SER A 46 -8.21 -6.09 8.39
N THR A 47 -9.06 -7.00 7.94
CA THR A 47 -10.44 -7.17 8.39
C THR A 47 -10.66 -8.61 8.83
N LEU A 48 -11.25 -8.78 10.01
CA LEU A 48 -11.64 -10.09 10.55
C LEU A 48 -13.06 -10.42 10.10
N PHE A 49 -13.24 -11.63 9.58
CA PHE A 49 -14.54 -12.18 9.21
C PHE A 49 -14.83 -13.44 10.03
N ASP A 50 -16.01 -13.49 10.62
CA ASP A 50 -16.50 -14.65 11.37
C ASP A 50 -17.14 -15.64 10.38
N SER A 51 -16.51 -16.81 10.18
CA SER A 51 -17.10 -17.88 9.38
C SER A 51 -17.88 -18.81 10.32
N SER A 52 -19.03 -19.32 9.86
CA SER A 52 -19.99 -20.07 10.68
C SER A 52 -19.47 -21.39 11.30
N ASP A 53 -18.24 -21.80 10.98
CA ASP A 53 -17.53 -22.96 11.52
C ASP A 53 -16.27 -22.48 12.24
N ASP A 54 -16.27 -22.31 13.57
CA ASP A 54 -15.16 -22.17 14.57
C ASP A 54 -13.80 -21.52 14.19
N LEU A 55 -13.70 -20.92 13.01
CA LEU A 55 -12.52 -20.42 12.34
C LEU A 55 -12.82 -18.97 11.96
N VAL A 56 -12.06 -18.07 12.55
CA VAL A 56 -12.05 -16.67 12.14
C VAL A 56 -11.11 -16.57 10.93
N GLN A 57 -11.65 -16.13 9.80
CA GLN A 57 -10.87 -15.87 8.60
C GLN A 57 -10.39 -14.42 8.63
N ILE A 58 -9.08 -14.23 8.51
CA ILE A 58 -8.48 -12.90 8.41
C ILE A 58 -8.28 -12.58 6.93
N GLN A 59 -9.02 -11.60 6.43
CA GLN A 59 -8.80 -11.07 5.10
C GLN A 59 -8.05 -9.74 5.22
N THR A 60 -6.97 -9.59 4.46
CA THR A 60 -6.26 -8.32 4.38
C THR A 60 -6.45 -7.69 3.02
N THR A 61 -6.61 -6.37 3.02
CA THR A 61 -6.70 -5.58 1.80
C THR A 61 -5.60 -4.52 1.78
N LEU A 62 -4.89 -4.47 0.66
CA LEU A 62 -3.88 -3.45 0.37
C LEU A 62 -4.49 -2.44 -0.56
N SER A 63 -4.47 -1.16 -0.19
CA SER A 63 -4.72 -0.08 -1.13
C SER A 63 -3.39 0.45 -1.63
N LEU A 64 -3.21 0.40 -2.94
CA LEU A 64 -1.99 0.85 -3.60
C LEU A 64 -2.30 2.09 -4.41
N THR A 65 -1.40 3.07 -4.30
CA THR A 65 -1.34 4.21 -5.21
C THR A 65 -0.02 4.14 -5.98
N LEU A 66 -0.11 3.81 -7.26
CA LEU A 66 1.02 3.87 -8.19
C LEU A 66 1.08 5.26 -8.80
N LYS A 67 2.26 5.89 -8.75
CA LYS A 67 2.53 7.17 -9.41
C LYS A 67 3.64 6.96 -10.44
N LEU A 68 3.30 7.08 -11.72
CA LEU A 68 4.25 6.94 -12.81
C LEU A 68 4.44 8.30 -13.50
N SER A 69 5.68 8.67 -13.73
CA SER A 69 6.04 9.85 -14.50
C SER A 69 6.60 9.39 -15.85
N ILE A 70 5.96 9.80 -16.93
CA ILE A 70 6.40 9.50 -18.31
C ILE A 70 6.90 10.77 -18.99
N ILE A 71 8.05 10.68 -19.64
CA ILE A 71 8.73 11.82 -20.24
C ILE A 71 8.69 11.67 -21.75
N ILE A 72 8.24 12.74 -22.40
CA ILE A 72 8.07 12.83 -23.84
C ILE A 72 9.42 12.91 -24.52
N ASP A 73 9.58 12.16 -25.61
CA ASP A 73 10.69 12.41 -26.52
C ASP A 73 10.48 13.74 -27.24
N SER A 74 11.52 14.57 -27.26
CA SER A 74 11.60 15.93 -27.81
C SER A 74 11.04 16.14 -29.23
N GLN A 75 10.75 15.07 -29.98
CA GLN A 75 10.30 15.11 -31.37
C GLN A 75 8.76 15.06 -31.53
N LEU A 76 8.00 14.76 -30.47
CA LEU A 76 6.55 14.57 -30.55
C LEU A 76 5.79 15.90 -30.44
N GLN A 77 4.75 16.08 -31.27
CA GLN A 77 3.78 17.16 -31.10
C GLN A 77 2.88 16.87 -29.88
N GLU A 78 2.38 17.91 -29.22
CA GLU A 78 1.58 17.78 -27.97
C GLU A 78 0.34 16.86 -28.12
N GLN A 79 -0.36 16.95 -29.25
CA GLN A 79 -1.54 16.13 -29.51
C GLN A 79 -1.18 14.65 -29.68
N GLU A 80 -0.10 14.35 -30.41
CA GLU A 80 0.43 13.00 -30.58
C GLU A 80 0.96 12.44 -29.26
N ALA A 81 1.67 13.25 -28.48
CA ALA A 81 2.17 12.90 -27.16
C ALA A 81 1.02 12.55 -26.19
N THR A 82 -0.08 13.32 -26.23
CA THR A 82 -1.26 13.05 -25.39
C THR A 82 -1.93 11.73 -25.79
N LEU A 83 -2.05 11.47 -27.10
CA LEU A 83 -2.61 10.20 -27.59
C LEU A 83 -1.77 9.01 -27.14
N HIS A 84 -0.45 9.07 -27.29
CA HIS A 84 0.44 8.02 -26.83
C HIS A 84 0.43 7.86 -25.30
N ALA A 85 0.26 8.94 -24.54
CA ALA A 85 0.15 8.86 -23.08
C ALA A 85 -1.15 8.18 -22.62
N LEU A 86 -2.25 8.37 -23.35
CA LEU A 86 -3.50 7.65 -23.09
C LEU A 86 -3.38 6.17 -23.44
N GLU A 87 -2.79 5.84 -24.59
CA GLU A 87 -2.49 4.45 -24.97
C GLU A 87 -1.58 3.77 -23.93
N PHE A 88 -0.58 4.49 -23.44
CA PHE A 88 0.30 4.02 -22.37
C PHE A 88 -0.51 3.66 -21.11
N LEU A 89 -1.42 4.53 -20.68
CA LEU A 89 -2.28 4.29 -19.51
C LEU A 89 -3.13 3.02 -19.69
N GLU A 90 -3.78 2.88 -20.85
CA GLU A 90 -4.59 1.69 -21.15
C GLU A 90 -3.75 0.40 -21.14
N LEU A 91 -2.55 0.44 -21.72
CA LEU A 91 -1.63 -0.68 -21.69
C LEU A 91 -1.19 -1.00 -20.27
N LEU A 92 -0.83 0.01 -19.47
CA LEU A 92 -0.43 -0.17 -18.07
C LEU A 92 -1.54 -0.84 -17.26
N ASP A 93 -2.77 -0.34 -17.37
CA ASP A 93 -3.93 -0.90 -16.68
C ASP A 93 -4.16 -2.36 -17.09
N ALA A 94 -4.08 -2.68 -18.38
CA ALA A 94 -4.20 -4.04 -18.88
C ALA A 94 -3.12 -4.97 -18.31
N LYS A 95 -1.86 -4.48 -18.17
CA LYS A 95 -0.78 -5.27 -17.55
C LYS A 95 -1.02 -5.52 -16.07
N ILE A 96 -1.46 -4.51 -15.31
CA ILE A 96 -1.77 -4.66 -13.89
C ILE A 96 -2.92 -5.65 -13.68
N ILE A 97 -4.01 -5.51 -14.44
CA ILE A 97 -5.15 -6.43 -14.39
C ILE A 97 -4.71 -7.86 -14.70
N LYS A 98 -3.94 -8.04 -15.79
CA LYS A 98 -3.42 -9.36 -16.17
C LYS A 98 -2.59 -9.99 -15.05
N TRP A 99 -1.67 -9.24 -14.47
CA TRP A 99 -0.89 -9.72 -13.32
C TRP A 99 -1.80 -10.13 -12.16
N GLY A 100 -2.79 -9.32 -11.82
CA GLY A 100 -3.74 -9.62 -10.74
C GLY A 100 -4.60 -10.85 -10.99
N GLN A 101 -4.94 -11.15 -12.24
CA GLN A 101 -5.67 -12.37 -12.63
C GLN A 101 -4.80 -13.63 -12.55
N GLU A 102 -3.51 -13.51 -12.84
CA GLU A 102 -2.55 -14.63 -12.84
C GLU A 102 -1.95 -14.90 -11.45
N HIS A 103 -2.03 -13.94 -10.52
CA HIS A 103 -1.40 -14.03 -9.20
C HIS A 103 -2.21 -14.89 -8.21
N LYS A 104 -1.74 -16.12 -7.98
CA LYS A 104 -2.43 -17.16 -7.18
C LYS A 104 -2.66 -16.83 -5.70
N LYS A 105 -1.95 -15.85 -5.14
CA LYS A 105 -2.12 -15.47 -3.72
C LYS A 105 -3.26 -14.48 -3.49
N LEU A 106 -3.83 -13.91 -4.56
CA LEU A 106 -4.96 -12.99 -4.42
C LEU A 106 -6.27 -13.78 -4.28
N LEU A 107 -7.06 -13.41 -3.28
CA LEU A 107 -8.41 -13.94 -3.08
C LEU A 107 -9.40 -13.40 -4.12
N LYS A 108 -9.16 -12.18 -4.60
CA LYS A 108 -9.97 -11.54 -5.64
C LYS A 108 -9.04 -11.02 -6.74
N PRO A 109 -9.31 -11.35 -8.01
CA PRO A 109 -8.57 -10.77 -9.12
C PRO A 109 -8.83 -9.27 -9.18
N ILE A 110 -7.83 -8.53 -9.64
CA ILE A 110 -7.98 -7.10 -9.91
C ILE A 110 -8.92 -6.95 -11.12
N SER A 111 -10.07 -6.32 -10.91
CA SER A 111 -11.08 -6.10 -11.95
C SER A 111 -11.23 -4.64 -12.35
N PHE A 112 -10.69 -3.72 -11.54
CA PHE A 112 -10.82 -2.29 -11.74
C PHE A 112 -9.60 -1.55 -11.17
N ILE A 113 -9.17 -0.51 -11.90
CA ILE A 113 -8.11 0.41 -11.51
C ILE A 113 -8.66 1.81 -11.75
N GLN A 114 -8.51 2.69 -10.76
CA GLN A 114 -8.80 4.10 -10.95
C GLN A 114 -7.55 4.78 -11.51
N GLY A 115 -7.33 4.62 -12.82
CA GLY A 115 -6.26 5.26 -13.58
C GLY A 115 -6.62 6.70 -13.94
N THR A 116 -5.70 7.63 -13.76
CA THR A 116 -5.84 9.04 -14.13
C THR A 116 -4.56 9.54 -14.77
N LEU A 117 -4.70 10.37 -15.82
CA LEU A 117 -3.61 10.99 -16.54
C LEU A 117 -3.65 12.51 -16.31
N SER A 118 -2.50 13.11 -16.02
CA SER A 118 -2.37 14.57 -15.93
C SER A 118 -2.41 15.24 -17.30
N GLN A 119 -2.50 16.56 -17.32
CA GLN A 119 -2.13 17.33 -18.50
C GLN A 119 -0.62 17.32 -18.72
N LEU A 120 -0.18 17.74 -19.91
CA LEU A 120 1.22 17.95 -20.23
C LEU A 120 1.84 18.95 -19.25
N THR A 121 2.90 18.52 -18.55
CA THR A 121 3.58 19.35 -17.55
C THR A 121 5.09 19.12 -17.57
N ASN A 122 5.83 19.96 -16.86
CA ASN A 122 7.26 19.79 -16.67
C ASN A 122 7.52 18.86 -15.48
N ILE A 123 8.03 17.67 -15.78
CA ILE A 123 8.34 16.62 -14.82
C ILE A 123 9.82 16.70 -14.43
N PRO A 124 10.15 16.70 -13.13
CA PRO A 124 11.53 16.61 -12.67
C PRO A 124 12.25 15.35 -13.20
N TYR A 125 13.39 15.51 -13.85
CA TYR A 125 14.19 14.41 -14.38
C TYR A 125 15.68 14.78 -14.41
N HIS A 126 16.51 13.96 -13.74
CA HIS A 126 17.98 14.09 -13.67
C HIS A 126 18.50 15.53 -13.48
N GLY A 127 17.95 16.27 -12.51
CA GLY A 127 18.42 17.61 -12.17
C GLY A 127 17.87 18.74 -13.06
N GLY A 128 16.97 18.43 -13.99
CA GLY A 128 16.18 19.40 -14.74
C GLY A 128 14.69 19.06 -14.72
N SER A 129 13.92 19.70 -15.58
CA SER A 129 12.52 19.32 -15.83
C SER A 129 12.29 19.13 -17.32
N LEU A 130 11.60 18.06 -17.69
CA LEU A 130 11.29 17.70 -19.07
C LEU A 130 9.78 17.60 -19.25
N PRO A 131 9.26 17.89 -20.46
CA PRO A 131 7.84 17.73 -20.74
C PRO A 131 7.43 16.26 -20.58
N GLY A 132 6.30 16.04 -19.90
CA GLY A 132 5.81 14.71 -19.59
C GLY A 132 4.42 14.70 -18.97
N PHE A 133 3.97 13.50 -18.60
CA PHE A 133 2.69 13.26 -17.94
C PHE A 133 2.87 12.46 -16.65
N GLU A 134 2.04 12.76 -15.66
CA GLU A 134 1.89 11.96 -14.46
C GLU A 134 0.67 11.05 -14.60
N ILE A 135 0.87 9.77 -14.36
CA ILE A 135 -0.16 8.75 -14.25
C ILE A 135 -0.32 8.38 -12.79
N ASN A 136 -1.54 8.41 -12.28
CA ASN A 136 -1.88 7.90 -10.96
C ASN A 136 -2.88 6.76 -11.11
N ALA A 137 -2.51 5.58 -10.62
CA ALA A 137 -3.36 4.40 -10.63
C ALA A 137 -3.61 3.91 -9.20
N LYS A 138 -4.88 3.79 -8.82
CA LYS A 138 -5.29 3.25 -7.52
C LYS A 138 -5.95 1.89 -7.69
N LEU A 139 -5.51 0.92 -6.90
CA LEU A 139 -6.04 -0.44 -6.91
C LEU A 139 -6.06 -1.04 -5.51
N ASN A 140 -6.92 -2.05 -5.31
CA ASN A 140 -6.98 -2.81 -4.07
C ASN A 140 -6.63 -4.28 -4.32
N LEU A 141 -5.76 -4.85 -3.49
CA LEU A 141 -5.42 -6.27 -3.48
C LEU A 141 -6.02 -6.92 -2.25
N THR A 142 -6.70 -8.05 -2.42
CA THR A 142 -7.30 -8.77 -1.29
C THR A 142 -6.69 -10.16 -1.16
N TYR A 143 -6.27 -10.54 0.04
CA TYR A 143 -5.59 -11.81 0.29
C TYR A 143 -5.92 -12.40 1.68
N ASP A 144 -5.70 -13.69 1.84
CA ASP A 144 -5.90 -14.44 3.09
C ASP A 144 -4.60 -14.48 3.89
N VAL A 145 -4.67 -14.23 5.20
CA VAL A 145 -3.52 -14.31 6.12
C VAL A 145 -3.48 -15.62 6.91
N GLY A 146 -4.56 -16.41 6.88
CA GLY A 146 -4.73 -17.68 7.57
C GLY A 146 -5.94 -17.69 8.51
N ASN A 147 -6.31 -18.90 8.94
CA ASN A 147 -7.39 -19.15 9.90
C ASN A 147 -6.87 -19.01 11.33
N VAL A 148 -7.61 -18.31 12.19
CA VAL A 148 -7.42 -18.35 13.64
C VAL A 148 -8.51 -19.24 14.22
N SER A 149 -8.13 -20.38 14.81
CA SER A 149 -9.06 -21.24 15.55
C SER A 149 -9.51 -20.55 16.83
N ARG A 150 -10.83 -20.52 17.08
CA ARG A 150 -11.37 -20.20 18.40
C ARG A 150 -10.95 -21.30 19.36
N VAL A 151 -9.93 -21.06 20.18
CA VAL A 151 -9.73 -21.84 21.40
C VAL A 151 -10.56 -21.17 22.48
N ASP A 152 -11.36 -21.98 23.16
CA ASP A 152 -12.31 -21.61 24.21
C ASP A 152 -11.74 -20.68 25.27
N ASP A 153 -12.65 -19.92 25.87
CA ASP A 153 -12.50 -18.86 26.85
C ASP A 153 -11.31 -18.93 27.83
N GLU A 154 -10.84 -17.72 28.17
CA GLU A 154 -9.78 -17.37 29.14
C GLU A 154 -8.33 -17.33 28.64
N VAL A 155 -7.99 -16.46 27.68
CA VAL A 155 -6.77 -15.62 27.81
C VAL A 155 -6.99 -14.27 27.13
N ILE A 156 -6.63 -13.21 27.85
CA ILE A 156 -6.62 -11.79 27.50
C ILE A 156 -6.14 -11.55 26.07
N GLY A 157 -6.89 -10.75 25.31
CA GLY A 157 -6.63 -10.42 23.90
C GLY A 157 -5.18 -10.03 23.64
N GLU A 158 -4.45 -10.97 23.04
CA GLU A 158 -3.10 -10.74 22.55
C GLU A 158 -3.22 -9.98 21.23
N GLN A 159 -3.24 -8.66 21.36
CA GLN A 159 -3.06 -7.73 20.26
C GLN A 159 -1.73 -8.09 19.57
N ALA A 160 -1.83 -8.57 18.33
CA ALA A 160 -0.67 -8.66 17.45
C ALA A 160 0.01 -7.28 17.45
N SER A 161 1.22 -7.27 18.01
CA SER A 161 2.07 -6.12 18.28
C SER A 161 2.49 -5.42 16.99
N ALA A 162 1.61 -4.62 16.43
CA ALA A 162 1.95 -3.65 15.40
C ALA A 162 2.61 -2.44 16.07
N PHE A 163 3.92 -2.33 15.93
CA PHE A 163 4.67 -1.13 16.27
C PHE A 163 4.46 -0.08 15.16
N TYR A 164 4.04 1.13 15.52
CA TYR A 164 3.75 2.24 14.61
C TYR A 164 4.89 3.27 14.63
N ASN A 165 5.27 3.82 13.48
CA ASN A 165 6.37 4.78 13.43
C ASN A 165 5.91 6.20 13.74
N PRO A 166 6.83 7.08 14.16
CA PRO A 166 6.53 8.50 14.31
C PRO A 166 6.14 9.08 12.95
N GLY A 167 5.05 9.85 12.89
CA GLY A 167 4.50 10.38 11.65
C GLY A 167 3.51 9.45 10.91
N ASP A 168 3.44 8.16 11.26
CA ASP A 168 2.40 7.27 10.72
C ASP A 168 1.02 7.73 11.18
N ARG A 169 -0.01 7.52 10.34
CA ARG A 169 -1.38 7.84 10.75
C ARG A 169 -1.85 6.86 11.81
N THR A 170 -2.42 7.41 12.86
CA THR A 170 -2.97 6.65 13.98
C THR A 170 -4.18 5.84 13.50
N PRO A 171 -4.18 4.50 13.63
CA PRO A 171 -5.26 3.68 13.08
C PRO A 171 -6.56 3.82 13.89
N ILE A 172 -6.46 3.95 15.22
CA ILE A 172 -7.61 4.13 16.11
C ILE A 172 -7.28 5.13 17.22
N SER A 173 -8.29 5.84 17.72
CA SER A 173 -8.08 6.75 18.84
C SER A 173 -7.77 5.95 20.11
N GLY A 174 -6.72 6.32 20.84
CA GLY A 174 -6.30 5.60 22.03
C GLY A 174 -5.02 6.14 22.66
N GLN A 175 -4.62 5.53 23.78
CA GLN A 175 -3.30 5.68 24.37
C GLN A 175 -2.34 4.69 23.73
N TYR A 176 -1.17 5.18 23.37
CA TYR A 176 -0.09 4.43 22.77
C TYR A 176 1.17 4.60 23.61
N GLU A 177 1.84 3.51 23.95
CA GLU A 177 3.12 3.54 24.62
C GLU A 177 4.26 3.56 23.61
N LEU A 178 5.30 4.31 23.94
CA LEU A 178 6.52 4.40 23.17
C LEU A 178 7.45 3.24 23.52
N ILE A 179 7.94 2.56 22.49
CA ILE A 179 8.74 1.35 22.54
C ILE A 179 10.11 1.65 21.93
N ASN A 180 11.16 1.20 22.62
CA ASN A 180 12.54 1.30 22.15
C ASN A 180 12.81 0.33 20.98
N PRO A 181 13.91 0.55 20.22
CA PRO A 181 14.33 -0.39 19.16
C PRO A 181 14.48 -1.84 19.65
N ASP A 182 14.80 -2.03 20.93
CA ASP A 182 14.98 -3.33 21.57
C ASP A 182 13.64 -4.02 21.93
N GLY A 183 12.50 -3.38 21.65
CA GLY A 183 11.16 -3.90 21.92
C GLY A 183 10.67 -3.67 23.35
N GLU A 184 11.49 -3.06 24.21
CA GLU A 184 11.11 -2.68 25.57
C GLU A 184 10.32 -1.36 25.60
N ALA A 185 9.28 -1.35 26.44
CA ALA A 185 8.49 -0.16 26.72
C ALA A 185 9.32 0.92 27.43
N THR A 186 9.21 2.16 26.98
CA THR A 186 9.88 3.31 27.61
C THR A 186 9.14 3.84 28.85
N GLY A 187 7.90 3.39 29.09
CA GLY A 187 7.01 3.94 30.09
C GLY A 187 6.44 5.31 29.74
N LEU A 188 6.66 5.80 28.51
CA LEU A 188 6.10 7.05 27.99
C LEU A 188 4.86 6.74 27.14
N GLU A 189 3.72 7.30 27.52
CA GLU A 189 2.46 7.16 26.78
C GLU A 189 2.10 8.44 26.04
N VAL A 190 1.50 8.28 24.85
CA VAL A 190 0.95 9.35 24.03
C VAL A 190 -0.50 9.04 23.66
N THR A 191 -1.38 10.01 23.83
CA THR A 191 -2.73 9.92 23.30
C THR A 191 -2.71 10.32 21.84
N SER A 192 -3.23 9.47 20.96
CA SER A 192 -3.35 9.81 19.55
C SER A 192 -4.76 9.54 19.04
N THR A 193 -5.24 10.44 18.18
CA THR A 193 -6.58 10.39 17.60
C THR A 193 -6.51 9.75 16.22
N ALA A 194 -7.47 8.88 15.91
CA ALA A 194 -7.52 8.21 14.61
C ALA A 194 -7.36 9.20 13.44
N GLY A 195 -6.54 8.84 12.45
CA GLY A 195 -6.25 9.64 11.26
C GLY A 195 -5.21 10.75 11.45
N HIS A 196 -4.80 11.07 12.68
CA HIS A 196 -3.73 12.05 12.94
C HIS A 196 -2.35 11.36 12.97
N PRO A 197 -1.28 12.05 12.55
CA PRO A 197 0.06 11.48 12.60
C PRO A 197 0.51 11.29 14.06
N PHE A 198 1.21 10.19 14.35
CA PHE A 198 1.86 9.98 15.64
C PHE A 198 2.89 11.08 15.90
N PRO A 199 3.03 11.54 17.17
CA PRO A 199 4.00 12.57 17.51
C PRO A 199 5.44 12.12 17.23
N PRO A 200 6.36 13.05 16.95
CA PRO A 200 7.78 12.73 16.76
C PRO A 200 8.39 12.17 18.05
N THR A 201 9.28 11.19 17.91
CA THR A 201 9.98 10.56 19.04
C THR A 201 11.28 11.28 19.38
N LYS A 202 11.72 11.12 20.63
CA LYS A 202 12.95 11.78 21.12
C LYS A 202 14.22 11.06 20.67
N GLN A 203 14.15 9.76 20.44
CA GLN A 203 15.26 8.95 19.92
C GLN A 203 14.88 8.34 18.57
N ALA A 204 15.90 8.11 17.74
CA ALA A 204 15.76 7.43 16.47
C ALA A 204 15.30 5.97 16.69
N ASP A 205 14.53 5.45 15.73
CA ASP A 205 14.06 4.06 15.69
C ASP A 205 13.12 3.62 16.83
N GLN A 206 12.53 4.58 17.55
CA GLN A 206 11.44 4.29 18.50
C GLN A 206 10.10 4.13 17.78
N SER A 207 9.18 3.35 18.36
CA SER A 207 7.87 3.06 17.78
C SER A 207 6.76 3.12 18.81
N TYR A 208 5.51 3.24 18.39
CA TYR A 208 4.34 3.29 19.25
C TYR A 208 3.60 1.96 19.25
N LYS A 209 3.10 1.53 20.40
CA LYS A 209 2.23 0.36 20.54
C LYS A 209 0.94 0.78 21.24
N LEU A 210 -0.21 0.38 20.71
CA LEU A 210 -1.49 0.68 21.35
C LEU A 210 -1.56 -0.02 22.71
N VAL A 211 -1.90 0.74 23.74
CA VAL A 211 -2.12 0.23 25.10
C VAL A 211 -3.60 0.27 25.44
N ASP A 212 -4.26 1.41 25.23
CA ASP A 212 -5.67 1.57 25.57
C ASP A 212 -6.49 2.23 24.45
N PRO A 213 -7.33 1.49 23.73
CA PRO A 213 -8.22 2.06 22.72
C PRO A 213 -9.35 2.87 23.36
N THR A 214 -9.58 4.09 22.86
CA THR A 214 -10.74 4.90 23.26
C THR A 214 -12.02 4.30 22.67
N LYS A 215 -12.89 3.76 23.52
CA LYS A 215 -14.18 3.17 23.09
C LYS A 215 -15.24 4.25 22.85
N HIS A 216 -15.69 4.42 21.61
CA HIS A 216 -16.88 5.21 21.30
C HIS A 216 -18.15 4.34 21.39
N LYS A 217 -19.14 4.74 22.21
CA LYS A 217 -20.46 4.09 22.24
C LYS A 217 -21.16 4.33 20.90
N LYS A 218 -21.48 3.26 20.16
CA LYS A 218 -22.40 3.34 19.00
C LYS A 218 -23.77 3.83 19.49
N PRO A 219 -24.44 4.78 18.82
CA PRO A 219 -25.82 5.10 19.14
C PRO A 219 -26.71 3.90 18.77
N HIS A 220 -27.58 3.51 19.71
CA HIS A 220 -28.68 2.58 19.46
C HIS A 220 -29.59 3.18 18.39
N SER A 221 -29.79 2.47 17.28
CA SER A 221 -30.94 2.66 16.39
C SER A 221 -32.00 1.63 16.73
#